data_AF-A0A1F5YMN1-F1
#
_entry.id   AF-A0A1F5YMN1-F1
#
_cell.length_a   1.000
_cell.length_b   1.000
_cell.length_c   1.000
_cell.angle_alpha   90.00
_cell.angle_beta   90.00
_cell.angle_gamma   90.00
#
_symmetry.space_group_name_H-M   'P 1'
#
loop_
_entity.id
_entity.type
_entity.pdbx_description
1 polymer ?
#
loop_
_entity_poly.entity_id
_entity_poly.type
_entity_poly.pdbx_seq_one_letter_code
_entity_poly.pdbx_strand_id
1 'polypeptide(L)' 'MPIIARAVKKLRHDRKTTAHNARLREMLRTAVKTARKSPSKKNLSNAFKNLDKGVKTGIIHRNKSARLKSRLAVLLAK' A
#
# COMPACT_ATOMS: atom_id res chain seq x y z
N MET A 1 0.19 10.71 -28.67
CA MET A 1 1.60 10.68 -28.18
C MET A 1 1.98 12.08 -27.73
N PRO A 2 2.85 12.24 -26.72
CA PRO A 2 3.30 13.57 -26.30
C PRO A 2 4.12 14.22 -27.41
N ILE A 3 3.73 15.43 -27.82
CA ILE A 3 4.36 16.18 -28.92
C ILE A 3 5.58 16.99 -28.42
N ILE A 4 5.54 17.47 -27.17
CA ILE A 4 6.59 18.32 -26.59
C ILE A 4 7.61 17.46 -25.84
N ALA A 5 8.91 17.76 -25.95
CA ALA A 5 10.00 17.03 -25.29
C ALA A 5 9.79 16.83 -23.77
N ARG A 6 9.27 17.85 -23.07
CA ARG A 6 8.93 17.77 -21.64
C ARG A 6 7.87 16.71 -21.33
N ALA A 7 6.88 16.55 -22.22
CA ALA A 7 5.82 15.58 -22.07
C ALA A 7 6.32 14.15 -22.33
N VAL A 8 7.24 13.97 -23.29
CA VAL A 8 7.95 12.68 -23.50
C VAL A 8 8.76 12.29 -22.25
N LYS A 9 9.47 13.25 -21.64
CA LYS A 9 10.21 13.03 -20.38
C LYS A 9 9.27 12.64 -19.23
N LYS A 10 8.16 13.36 -19.05
CA LYS A 10 7.16 13.06 -18.02
C LYS A 10 6.59 11.65 -18.18
N LEU A 11 6.22 11.26 -19.40
CA LEU A 11 5.71 9.91 -19.69
C LEU A 11 6.72 8.80 -19.34
N ARG A 12 8.03 9.01 -19.60
CA ARG A 12 9.08 8.06 -19.17
C ARG A 12 9.19 7.97 -17.64
N HIS A 13 9.13 9.10 -16.94
CA HIS A 13 9.15 9.13 -15.48
C HIS A 13 7.93 8.43 -14.87
N ASP A 14 6.73 8.74 -15.39
CA ASP A 14 5.47 8.17 -14.92
C ASP A 14 5.42 6.66 -15.09
N ARG A 15 5.97 6.11 -16.19
CA ARG A 15 6.10 4.66 -16.38
C ARG A 15 6.94 4.00 -15.27
N LYS A 16 8.09 4.61 -14.94
CA LYS A 16 9.00 4.10 -13.89
C LYS A 16 8.35 4.16 -12.51
N THR A 17 7.74 5.31 -12.16
CA THR A 17 7.09 5.49 -10.85
C THR A 17 5.85 4.60 -10.71
N THR A 18 5.07 4.43 -11.79
CA THR A 18 3.90 3.55 -11.80
C THR A 18 4.28 2.10 -11.53
N ALA A 19 5.33 1.59 -12.19
CA ALA A 19 5.81 0.22 -11.95
C ALA A 19 6.28 0.00 -10.50
N HIS A 20 7.04 0.97 -9.95
CA HIS A 20 7.48 0.92 -8.56
C HIS A 20 6.31 0.94 -7.58
N ASN A 21 5.36 1.86 -7.78
CA ASN A 21 4.19 2.00 -6.93
C ASN A 21 3.25 0.79 -7.02
N ALA A 22 3.14 0.16 -8.19
CA ALA A 22 2.37 -1.08 -8.36
C ALA A 22 2.91 -2.19 -7.46
N ARG A 23 4.24 -2.40 -7.43
CA ARG A 23 4.88 -3.38 -6.53
C ARG A 23 4.56 -3.09 -5.06
N LEU A 24 4.66 -1.84 -4.63
CA LEU A 24 4.35 -1.46 -3.25
C LEU A 24 2.87 -1.68 -2.89
N ARG A 25 1.95 -1.37 -3.81
CA ARG A 25 0.51 -1.61 -3.62
C ARG A 25 0.20 -3.10 -3.50
N GLU A 26 0.84 -3.94 -4.30
CA GLU A 26 0.68 -5.40 -4.20
C GLU A 26 1.22 -5.93 -2.86
N MET A 27 2.39 -5.46 -2.41
CA MET A 27 2.92 -5.82 -1.08
C MET A 27 1.97 -5.43 0.06
N LEU A 28 1.33 -4.26 -0.02
CA LEU A 28 0.31 -3.85 0.95
C LEU A 28 -0.93 -4.75 0.89
N ARG A 29 -1.38 -5.09 -0.31
CA ARG A 29 -2.55 -5.94 -0.53
C ARG A 29 -2.32 -7.34 0.02
N THR A 30 -1.14 -7.93 -0.23
CA THR A 30 -0.77 -9.25 0.28
C THR A 30 -0.66 -9.25 1.80
N ALA A 31 -0.02 -8.25 2.40
CA ALA A 31 0.07 -8.12 3.86
C ALA A 31 -1.31 -8.02 4.54
N VAL A 32 -2.25 -7.29 3.95
CA VAL A 32 -3.63 -7.25 4.46
C VAL A 32 -4.36 -8.58 4.26
N LYS A 33 -4.14 -9.25 3.12
CA LYS A 33 -4.75 -10.57 2.83
C LYS A 33 -4.25 -11.65 3.78
N THR A 34 -2.95 -11.68 4.08
CA THR A 34 -2.38 -12.66 5.03
C THR A 34 -2.90 -12.43 6.44
N ALA A 35 -2.95 -11.17 6.90
CA ALA A 35 -3.51 -10.84 8.21
C ALA A 35 -5.00 -11.21 8.35
N ARG A 36 -5.77 -11.18 7.26
CA ARG A 36 -7.18 -11.63 7.24
C ARG A 36 -7.34 -13.15 7.27
N LYS A 37 -6.47 -13.87 6.56
CA LYS A 37 -6.54 -15.34 6.45
C LYS A 37 -6.05 -16.04 7.72
N SER A 38 -4.94 -15.57 8.27
CA SER A 38 -4.31 -16.12 9.47
C SER A 38 -4.08 -15.00 10.48
N PRO A 39 -5.10 -14.65 11.29
CA PRO A 39 -4.99 -13.61 12.28
C PRO A 39 -4.07 -14.07 13.41
N SER A 40 -2.80 -13.67 13.33
CA SER A 40 -1.80 -13.85 14.38
C SER A 40 -1.23 -12.51 14.79
N LYS A 41 -0.78 -12.37 16.04
CA LYS A 41 -0.15 -11.13 16.54
C LYS A 41 1.02 -10.68 15.65
N LYS A 42 1.82 -11.63 15.14
CA LYS A 42 2.95 -11.39 14.24
C LYS A 42 2.48 -10.86 12.87
N ASN A 43 1.48 -11.49 12.27
CA ASN A 43 0.94 -11.06 10.97
C ASN A 43 0.27 -9.69 11.04
N LEU A 44 -0.45 -9.42 12.14
CA LEU A 44 -1.08 -8.14 12.40
C LEU A 44 -0.05 -7.01 12.56
N SER A 45 0.99 -7.23 13.37
CA SER A 45 2.09 -6.27 13.55
C SER A 45 2.79 -5.96 12.22
N ASN A 46 3.05 -6.98 11.41
CA ASN A 46 3.63 -6.80 10.07
C ASN A 46 2.69 -6.02 9.14
N ALA A 47 1.39 -6.32 9.14
CA ALA A 47 0.41 -5.59 8.34
C ALA A 47 0.32 -4.11 8.76
N PHE A 48 0.31 -3.81 10.06
CA PHE A 48 0.28 -2.44 10.57
C PHE A 48 1.53 -1.65 10.21
N LYS A 49 2.72 -2.24 10.40
CA LYS A 49 4.00 -1.64 9.99
C LYS A 49 4.00 -1.29 8.49
N ASN A 50 3.54 -2.21 7.65
CA ASN A 50 3.49 -1.98 6.21
C ASN A 50 2.49 -0.89 5.83
N LEU A 51 1.29 -0.89 6.44
CA LEU A 51 0.29 0.16 6.22
C LEU A 51 0.82 1.55 6.61
N ASP A 52 1.54 1.68 7.72
CA ASP A 52 2.12 2.96 8.15
C ASP A 52 3.25 3.42 7.23
N LYS A 53 4.11 2.51 6.79
CA LYS A 53 5.11 2.82 5.76
C LYS A 53 4.44 3.29 4.47
N GLY A 54 3.33 2.67 4.07
CA GLY A 54 2.54 3.06 2.90
C GLY A 54 1.90 4.45 3.02
N VAL A 55 1.57 4.91 4.24
CA VAL A 55 1.13 6.29 4.49
C VAL A 55 2.32 7.24 4.40
N LYS A 56 3.46 6.91 5.02
CA LYS A 56 4.67 7.75 4.99
C LYS A 56 5.17 7.99 3.57
N THR A 57 5.11 6.98 2.70
CA THR A 57 5.53 7.09 1.29
C THR A 57 4.45 7.63 0.35
N GLY A 58 3.25 7.96 0.87
CA GLY A 58 2.16 8.52 0.07
C GLY A 58 1.45 7.52 -0.86
N ILE A 59 1.69 6.21 -0.71
CA ILE A 59 1.03 5.17 -1.53
C ILE A 59 -0.44 5.01 -1.16
N ILE A 60 -0.77 5.20 0.12
CA ILE A 60 -2.15 5.17 0.63
C ILE A 60 -2.44 6.39 1.52
N HIS A 61 -3.68 6.86 1.48
CA HIS A 61 -4.13 7.94 2.36
C HIS A 61 -4.25 7.48 3.82
N ARG A 62 -4.01 8.38 4.78
CA ARG A 62 -4.11 8.13 6.24
C ARG A 62 -5.44 7.49 6.64
N ASN A 63 -6.56 7.98 6.09
CA ASN A 63 -7.90 7.44 6.40
C ASN A 63 -8.08 6.00 5.92
N LYS A 64 -7.45 5.64 4.78
CA LYS A 64 -7.49 4.26 4.27
C LYS A 64 -6.70 3.33 5.18
N SER A 65 -5.53 3.76 5.66
CA SER A 65 -4.75 3.01 6.65
C SER A 65 -5.53 2.83 7.96
N ALA A 66 -6.06 3.91 8.53
CA ALA A 66 -6.85 3.88 9.76
C ALA A 66 -8.04 2.91 9.67
N ARG A 67 -8.80 2.97 8.57
CA ARG A 67 -9.92 2.05 8.33
C ARG A 67 -9.47 0.59 8.26
N LEU A 68 -8.34 0.31 7.59
CA LEU A 68 -7.82 -1.06 7.48
C LEU A 68 -7.32 -1.59 8.83
N LYS A 69 -6.63 -0.75 9.60
CA LYS A 69 -6.18 -1.10 10.96
C LYS A 69 -7.34 -1.42 11.88
N SER A 70 -8.35 -0.55 11.93
CA SER A 70 -9.56 -0.75 12.75
C SER A 70 -10.24 -2.08 12.40
N ARG A 71 -10.46 -2.37 11.11
CA ARG A 71 -11.08 -3.63 10.66
C ARG A 71 -10.25 -4.87 11.01
N LEU A 72 -8.92 -4.78 10.97
CA LEU A 72 -8.04 -5.89 11.33
C LEU A 72 -7.97 -6.10 12.85
N ALA A 73 -8.06 -5.04 13.65
CA ALA A 73 -8.06 -5.14 15.11
C ALA A 73 -9.30 -5.89 15.63
N VAL A 74 -10.48 -5.64 15.05
CA VAL A 74 -11.72 -6.34 15.42
C VAL A 74 -11.64 -7.85 15.21
N LEU A 75 -10.87 -8.33 14.21
CA LEU A 75 -10.73 -9.76 13.93
C LEU A 75 -10.01 -10.55 15.03
N LEU A 76 -9.23 -9.90 15.90
CA LEU A 76 -8.55 -10.55 17.02
C LEU A 76 -9.37 -10.49 18.32
N ALA A 77 -10.28 -9.52 18.40
CA ALA A 77 -11.12 -9.30 19.59
C ALA A 77 -12.34 -10.24 19.65
N LYS A 78 -12.52 -11.08 18.62
CA LYS A 78 -13.57 -12.08 18.52
C LYS A 78 -12.94 -13.47 18.62
#